data_AF-A0A4R4PNC3-F1
#
_entry.id   AF-A0A4R4PNC3-F1
#
_cell.length_a   1.000
_cell.length_b   1.000
_cell.length_c   1.000
_cell.angle_alpha   90.00
_cell.angle_beta   90.00
_cell.angle_gamma   90.00
#
_symmetry.space_group_name_H-M   'P 1'
#
loop_
_entity.id
_entity.type
_entity.pdbx_description
1 polymer ?
#
loop_
_entity_poly.entity_id
_entity_poly.type
_entity_poly.pdbx_seq_one_letter_code
_entity_poly.pdbx_strand_id
1 'polypeptide(L)'
;MKLDFLDPLLHHPGPWASVYFDTSAITEDAAAQRALQARGACERLAEQGADEATCQAMYEALSGLDPDPAGHAVFATEGRVALDTPLPAAPPAPPLAEWAALPRLGPLLDFAARDPVCMVAFVDRKGADLQLLGHGRRPRPVDEVRGQQWPMHRTGRADWSARHFQLAVENTWEQNAARIADTVASDAERAGVEVLVLAGDPRQRRAVLDRLPEWLRGVTVESEHGGRAKGSDNRRLDAEVAKARADQARRDAERVLDEFHARRTPTHGRIDAAEGVPALVDAAREHRIAALLVRAGGPDLRRDVWVGHDPDQVAVRRSDSRYLGDPSPHQARADDALLRSAAATGAEVIALGDGDGAGAGAGSGLPVGGLGALLRWPYEGAVPGGGSRTGPVSGG
;
A
#
# COMPACT_ATOMS: atom_id res chain seq x y z
N MET A 1 -4.62 -1.56 1.10
CA MET A 1 -3.73 -2.18 0.08
C MET A 1 -3.43 -3.63 0.45
N LYS A 2 -3.19 -4.51 -0.54
CA LYS A 2 -2.70 -5.87 -0.28
C LYS A 2 -1.19 -5.95 -0.43
N LEU A 3 -0.56 -6.78 0.40
CA LEU A 3 0.90 -6.96 0.46
C LEU A 3 1.37 -8.28 -0.15
N ASP A 4 0.57 -8.90 -1.03
CA ASP A 4 0.83 -10.22 -1.63
C ASP A 4 2.19 -10.30 -2.35
N PHE A 5 2.72 -9.17 -2.83
CA PHE A 5 4.05 -9.10 -3.47
C PHE A 5 5.21 -9.33 -2.51
N LEU A 6 4.97 -9.27 -1.20
CA LEU A 6 5.97 -9.55 -0.16
C LEU A 6 6.15 -11.05 0.09
N ASP A 7 5.39 -11.94 -0.57
CA ASP A 7 5.49 -13.39 -0.42
C ASP A 7 6.94 -13.95 -0.41
N PRO A 8 7.87 -13.46 -1.28
CA PRO A 8 9.27 -13.88 -1.24
C PRO A 8 9.98 -13.61 0.09
N LEU A 9 9.48 -12.70 0.92
CA LEU A 9 10.06 -12.31 2.20
C LEU A 9 9.46 -13.05 3.40
N LEU A 10 8.29 -13.68 3.24
CA LEU A 10 7.50 -14.17 4.39
C LEU A 10 8.03 -15.46 4.98
N HIS A 11 8.56 -16.34 4.12
CA HIS A 11 8.92 -17.72 4.47
C HIS A 11 10.43 -17.96 4.57
N HIS A 12 11.24 -16.92 4.38
CA HIS A 12 12.69 -17.02 4.51
C HIS A 12 13.14 -16.56 5.91
N PRO A 13 13.91 -17.39 6.62
CA PRO A 13 14.46 -16.99 7.91
C PRO A 13 15.42 -15.82 7.68
N GLY A 14 15.34 -14.82 8.56
CA GLY A 14 16.34 -13.75 8.58
C GLY A 14 17.68 -14.23 9.15
N PRO A 15 18.64 -13.31 9.34
CA PRO A 15 18.49 -11.85 9.25
C PRO A 15 18.40 -11.30 7.82
N TRP A 16 17.93 -10.06 7.70
CA TRP A 16 17.63 -9.36 6.46
C TRP A 16 18.35 -8.02 6.38
N ALA A 17 18.93 -7.74 5.23
CA ALA A 17 19.39 -6.42 4.83
C ALA A 17 18.27 -5.71 4.07
N SER A 18 17.82 -4.56 4.58
CA SER A 18 16.79 -3.74 3.94
C SER A 18 17.38 -2.38 3.59
N VAL A 19 17.30 -1.99 2.31
CA VAL A 19 17.78 -0.68 1.84
C VAL A 19 16.70 0.05 1.05
N TYR A 20 16.45 1.31 1.41
CA TYR A 20 15.60 2.22 0.64
C TYR A 20 16.47 3.24 -0.05
N PHE A 21 16.54 3.14 -1.37
CA PHE A 21 17.54 3.78 -2.19
C PHE A 21 16.92 4.79 -3.17
N ASP A 22 17.52 5.97 -3.25
CA ASP A 22 17.11 7.04 -4.16
C ASP A 22 17.80 6.89 -5.52
N THR A 23 17.00 6.82 -6.58
CA THR A 23 17.46 6.72 -7.97
C THR A 23 17.05 7.94 -8.80
N SER A 24 16.39 8.93 -8.20
CA SER A 24 15.79 10.09 -8.88
C SER A 24 16.80 11.11 -9.42
N ALA A 25 18.08 11.01 -9.06
CA ALA A 25 19.11 11.93 -9.54
C ALA A 25 19.43 11.71 -11.03
N ILE A 26 19.26 12.76 -11.85
CA ILE A 26 19.54 12.76 -13.32
C ILE A 26 20.75 13.65 -13.66
N THR A 27 21.64 13.90 -12.70
CA THR A 27 22.85 14.70 -12.91
C THR A 27 23.92 13.94 -13.71
N GLU A 28 24.87 14.66 -14.31
CA GLU A 28 26.00 14.07 -15.06
C GLU A 28 26.84 13.12 -14.18
N ASP A 29 26.94 13.42 -12.88
CA ASP A 29 27.63 12.60 -11.87
C ASP A 29 26.72 11.56 -11.18
N ALA A 30 25.47 11.40 -11.61
CA ALA A 30 24.49 10.58 -10.89
C ALA A 30 24.91 9.11 -10.73
N ALA A 31 25.65 8.55 -11.69
CA ALA A 31 26.16 7.18 -11.57
C ALA A 31 27.23 7.04 -10.47
N ALA A 32 28.18 7.99 -10.40
CA ALA A 32 29.22 7.99 -9.38
C ALA A 32 28.63 8.27 -7.98
N GLN A 33 27.67 9.19 -7.89
CA GLN A 33 26.95 9.48 -6.65
C GLN A 33 26.14 8.28 -6.16
N ARG A 34 25.43 7.57 -7.06
CA ARG A 34 24.73 6.33 -6.71
C ARG A 34 25.68 5.25 -6.21
N ALA A 35 26.79 5.01 -6.90
CA ALA A 35 27.79 4.04 -6.45
C ALA A 35 28.36 4.38 -5.06
N LEU A 36 28.56 5.68 -4.77
CA LEU A 36 29.00 6.14 -3.45
C LEU A 36 27.93 5.93 -2.37
N GLN A 37 26.66 6.24 -2.67
CA GLN A 37 25.55 5.99 -1.75
C GLN A 37 25.32 4.50 -1.50
N ALA A 38 25.44 3.66 -2.54
CA ALA A 38 25.32 2.21 -2.43
C ALA A 38 26.42 1.65 -1.53
N ARG A 39 27.66 2.11 -1.72
CA ARG A 39 28.78 1.76 -0.83
C ARG A 39 28.52 2.19 0.61
N GLY A 40 28.08 3.43 0.83
CA GLY A 40 27.74 3.92 2.17
C GLY A 40 26.60 3.14 2.84
N ALA A 41 25.62 2.66 2.07
CA ALA A 41 24.55 1.80 2.58
C ALA A 41 25.11 0.42 3.01
N CYS A 42 26.00 -0.17 2.22
CA CYS A 42 26.64 -1.45 2.55
C CYS A 42 27.58 -1.33 3.75
N GLU A 43 28.32 -0.22 3.88
CA GLU A 43 29.14 0.07 5.07
C GLU A 43 28.28 0.13 6.34
N ARG A 44 27.12 0.81 6.29
CA ARG A 44 26.16 0.83 7.42
C ARG A 44 25.60 -0.56 7.75
N LEU A 45 25.34 -1.41 6.75
CA LEU A 45 24.87 -2.78 6.98
C LEU A 45 25.97 -3.63 7.64
N ALA A 46 27.21 -3.52 7.17
CA ALA A 46 28.35 -4.22 7.75
C ALA A 46 28.61 -3.81 9.21
N GLU A 47 28.48 -2.51 9.53
CA GLU A 47 28.57 -1.99 10.90
C GLU A 47 27.49 -2.58 11.83
N GLN A 48 26.33 -2.95 11.29
CA GLN A 48 25.24 -3.60 12.02
C GLN A 48 25.39 -5.14 12.11
N GLY A 49 26.42 -5.71 11.47
CA GLY A 49 26.72 -7.14 11.52
C GLY A 49 26.19 -7.96 10.34
N ALA A 50 25.86 -7.32 9.22
CA ALA A 50 25.55 -8.03 7.97
C ALA A 50 26.78 -8.78 7.46
N ASP A 51 26.57 -9.97 6.90
CA ASP A 51 27.64 -10.76 6.30
C ASP A 51 28.13 -10.15 4.97
N GLU A 52 29.38 -10.44 4.64
CA GLU A 52 30.04 -9.87 3.45
C GLU A 52 29.34 -10.27 2.15
N ALA A 53 28.82 -11.50 2.05
CA ALA A 53 28.13 -11.96 0.85
C ALA A 53 26.82 -11.17 0.64
N THR A 54 26.05 -10.93 1.70
CA THR A 54 24.82 -10.11 1.63
C THR A 54 25.13 -8.65 1.31
N CYS A 55 26.18 -8.07 1.90
CA CYS A 55 26.62 -6.72 1.55
C CYS A 55 27.05 -6.61 0.08
N GLN A 56 27.77 -7.61 -0.45
CA GLN A 56 28.18 -7.64 -1.85
C GLN A 56 26.97 -7.74 -2.80
N ALA A 57 26.03 -8.64 -2.51
CA ALA A 57 24.80 -8.78 -3.30
C ALA A 57 23.97 -7.49 -3.30
N MET A 58 23.89 -6.82 -2.15
CA MET A 58 23.21 -5.52 -2.02
C MET A 58 23.93 -4.44 -2.84
N TYR A 59 25.26 -4.35 -2.76
CA TYR A 59 26.03 -3.38 -3.53
C TYR A 59 25.84 -3.54 -5.05
N GLU A 60 25.91 -4.77 -5.54
CA GLU A 60 25.71 -5.09 -6.95
C GLU A 60 24.30 -4.72 -7.42
N ALA A 61 23.27 -5.07 -6.64
CA ALA A 61 21.89 -4.71 -6.94
C ALA A 61 21.70 -3.19 -7.00
N LEU A 62 22.12 -2.46 -5.96
CA LEU A 62 21.93 -1.01 -5.86
C LEU A 62 22.70 -0.24 -6.95
N SER A 63 23.92 -0.67 -7.27
CA SER A 63 24.75 -0.03 -8.29
C SER A 63 24.22 -0.26 -9.71
N GLY A 64 23.47 -1.36 -9.92
CA GLY A 64 22.84 -1.72 -11.18
C GLY A 64 21.45 -1.11 -11.41
N LEU A 65 20.90 -0.37 -10.45
CA LEU A 65 19.56 0.21 -10.58
C LEU A 65 19.49 1.29 -11.66
N ASP A 66 18.38 1.29 -12.41
CA ASP A 66 18.07 2.33 -13.38
C ASP A 66 17.56 3.62 -12.70
N PRO A 67 17.71 4.81 -13.32
CA PRO A 67 17.19 6.09 -12.77
C PRO A 67 15.65 6.23 -12.77
N ASP A 68 14.92 5.27 -13.34
CA ASP A 68 13.46 5.22 -13.35
C ASP A 68 13.03 3.82 -12.92
N PRO A 69 12.38 3.63 -11.76
CA PRO A 69 11.61 4.56 -10.91
C PRO A 69 12.43 5.56 -10.06
N ALA A 70 11.75 6.40 -9.26
CA ALA A 70 12.35 7.43 -8.40
C ALA A 70 13.12 6.88 -7.18
N GLY A 71 12.84 5.64 -6.79
CA GLY A 71 13.59 4.93 -5.76
C GLY A 71 13.27 3.45 -5.76
N HIS A 72 13.98 2.70 -4.92
CA HIS A 72 13.83 1.25 -4.77
C HIS A 72 13.91 0.85 -3.29
N ALA A 73 13.09 -0.12 -2.88
CA ALA A 73 13.24 -0.85 -1.63
C ALA A 73 13.76 -2.25 -1.95
N VAL A 74 15.00 -2.52 -1.53
CA VAL A 74 15.73 -3.76 -1.85
C VAL A 74 15.95 -4.56 -0.57
N PHE A 75 15.60 -5.84 -0.62
CA PHE A 75 15.68 -6.77 0.49
C PHE A 75 16.60 -7.93 0.14
N ALA A 76 17.63 -8.16 0.95
CA ALA A 76 18.61 -9.22 0.74
C ALA A 76 18.82 -10.06 2.00
N THR A 77 19.16 -11.32 1.80
CA THR A 77 19.52 -12.27 2.87
C THR A 77 20.38 -13.39 2.26
N GLU A 78 21.23 -14.03 3.06
CA GLU A 78 22.06 -15.17 2.65
C GLU A 78 22.87 -14.95 1.36
N GLY A 79 23.40 -13.74 1.15
CA GLY A 79 24.19 -13.43 -0.04
C GLY A 79 23.39 -13.25 -1.34
N ARG A 80 22.08 -13.08 -1.27
CA ARG A 80 21.22 -12.82 -2.45
C ARG A 80 20.16 -11.76 -2.18
N VAL A 81 19.77 -11.03 -3.21
CA VAL A 81 18.62 -10.13 -3.18
C VAL A 81 17.36 -10.95 -3.42
N ALA A 82 16.45 -10.97 -2.45
CA ALA A 82 15.20 -11.71 -2.54
C ALA A 82 14.11 -10.90 -3.24
N LEU A 83 14.09 -9.57 -3.04
CA LEU A 83 13.06 -8.70 -3.60
C LEU A 83 13.60 -7.30 -3.89
N ASP A 84 13.29 -6.80 -5.07
CA ASP A 84 13.42 -5.40 -5.46
C ASP A 84 12.03 -4.80 -5.74
N THR A 85 11.67 -3.79 -4.95
CA THR A 85 10.38 -3.09 -5.03
C THR A 85 10.57 -1.64 -5.51
N PRO A 86 10.04 -1.27 -6.69
CA PRO A 86 10.11 0.10 -7.18
C PRO A 86 9.24 1.04 -6.32
N LEU A 87 9.76 2.23 -6.02
CA LEU A 87 9.08 3.26 -5.22
C LEU A 87 8.61 4.43 -6.12
N PRO A 88 7.38 4.94 -5.93
CA PRO A 88 6.84 6.05 -6.73
C PRO A 88 7.48 7.41 -6.42
N ALA A 89 8.13 7.55 -5.26
CA ALA A 89 8.82 8.75 -4.84
C ALA A 89 10.22 8.39 -4.31
N ALA A 90 11.14 9.36 -4.39
CA ALA A 90 12.49 9.20 -3.87
C ALA A 90 12.46 9.07 -2.34
N PRO A 91 13.08 8.04 -1.75
CA PRO A 91 13.26 7.96 -0.31
C PRO A 91 14.21 9.04 0.21
N PRO A 92 14.14 9.39 1.50
CA PRO A 92 15.00 10.42 2.07
C PRO A 92 16.48 10.01 2.02
N ALA A 93 17.36 11.00 1.84
CA ALA A 93 18.80 10.84 1.97
C ALA A 93 19.27 11.19 3.40
N PRO A 94 20.23 10.44 3.99
CA PRO A 94 20.90 9.26 3.43
C PRO A 94 19.97 8.04 3.37
N PRO A 95 20.25 7.06 2.47
CA PRO A 95 19.44 5.85 2.34
C PRO A 95 19.22 5.14 3.67
N LEU A 96 17.99 4.76 3.98
CA LEU A 96 17.72 3.83 5.09
C LEU A 96 18.42 2.51 4.76
N ALA A 97 19.25 2.02 5.67
CA ALA A 97 19.99 0.76 5.51
C ALA A 97 20.02 0.05 6.87
N GLU A 98 19.36 -1.09 6.96
CA GLU A 98 19.17 -1.77 8.24
C GLU A 98 19.31 -3.29 8.15
N TRP A 99 20.02 -3.84 9.15
CA TRP A 99 20.19 -5.28 9.36
C TRP A 99 19.38 -5.74 10.56
N ALA A 100 18.36 -6.55 10.33
CA ALA A 100 17.42 -6.97 11.37
C ALA A 100 16.93 -8.41 11.18
N ALA A 101 16.29 -8.98 12.21
CA ALA A 101 15.74 -10.33 12.14
C ALA A 101 14.61 -10.47 11.09
N LEU A 102 13.89 -9.39 10.83
CA LEU A 102 12.85 -9.28 9.79
C LEU A 102 13.23 -8.22 8.75
N PRO A 103 12.72 -8.32 7.51
CA PRO A 103 12.81 -7.23 6.56
C PRO A 103 12.12 -5.98 7.14
N ARG A 104 12.70 -4.80 6.92
CA ARG A 104 12.09 -3.53 7.31
C ARG A 104 10.98 -3.17 6.34
N LEU A 105 9.75 -3.57 6.65
CA LEU A 105 8.55 -3.36 5.83
C LEU A 105 7.86 -2.03 6.16
N GLY A 106 7.97 -1.55 7.40
CA GLY A 106 7.33 -0.33 7.86
C GLY A 106 7.48 0.87 6.91
N PRO A 107 8.70 1.20 6.43
CA PRO A 107 8.89 2.34 5.54
C PRO A 107 8.24 2.17 4.16
N LEU A 108 7.86 0.95 3.72
CA LEU A 108 7.10 0.80 2.46
C LEU A 108 5.76 1.55 2.53
N LEU A 109 5.16 1.67 3.72
CA LEU A 109 3.87 2.33 3.91
C LEU A 109 3.92 3.82 3.57
N ASP A 110 5.08 4.47 3.72
CA ASP A 110 5.27 5.88 3.38
C ASP A 110 5.24 6.11 1.86
N PHE A 111 5.55 5.05 1.08
CA PHE A 111 5.54 5.07 -0.38
C PHE A 111 4.32 4.38 -0.97
N ALA A 112 3.65 3.54 -0.18
CA ALA A 112 2.52 2.76 -0.60
C ALA A 112 1.20 3.50 -0.34
N ALA A 113 1.13 4.73 -0.85
CA ALA A 113 -0.15 5.43 -0.99
C ALA A 113 -1.10 4.49 -1.73
N ARG A 114 -2.32 4.31 -1.21
CA ARG A 114 -3.35 3.57 -1.93
C ARG A 114 -3.46 4.20 -3.31
N ASP A 115 -3.44 3.35 -4.34
CA ASP A 115 -3.40 3.76 -5.73
C ASP A 115 -4.69 3.29 -6.44
N PRO A 116 -5.86 3.93 -6.18
CA PRO A 116 -7.13 3.44 -6.67
C PRO A 116 -7.13 3.25 -8.18
N VAL A 117 -7.79 2.18 -8.65
CA VAL A 117 -7.94 1.95 -10.08
C VAL A 117 -8.83 3.06 -10.66
N CYS A 118 -8.25 3.89 -11.51
CA CYS A 118 -8.89 5.05 -12.11
C CYS A 118 -9.08 4.85 -13.60
N MET A 119 -10.30 5.04 -14.08
CA MET A 119 -10.60 5.09 -15.51
C MET A 119 -10.77 6.54 -15.93
N VAL A 120 -10.13 6.95 -17.03
CA VAL A 120 -10.35 8.25 -17.67
C VAL A 120 -11.08 8.02 -18.98
N ALA A 121 -12.29 8.57 -19.11
CA ALA A 121 -13.10 8.48 -20.32
C ALA A 121 -13.15 9.85 -21.02
N PHE A 122 -12.58 9.91 -22.22
CA PHE A 122 -12.60 11.10 -23.07
C PHE A 122 -13.83 11.05 -23.96
N VAL A 123 -14.88 11.76 -23.56
CA VAL A 123 -16.20 11.72 -24.20
C VAL A 123 -16.32 12.85 -25.23
N ASP A 124 -16.80 12.50 -26.42
CA ASP A 124 -17.16 13.45 -27.46
C ASP A 124 -18.47 13.05 -28.18
N ARG A 125 -18.88 13.83 -29.18
CA ARG A 125 -20.13 13.56 -29.93
C ARG A 125 -20.09 12.25 -30.74
N LYS A 126 -18.89 11.71 -31.02
CA LYS A 126 -18.67 10.52 -31.83
C LYS A 126 -18.41 9.26 -30.98
N GLY A 127 -18.17 9.38 -29.68
CA GLY A 127 -17.87 8.22 -28.84
C GLY A 127 -17.06 8.59 -27.60
N ALA A 128 -16.35 7.60 -27.07
CA ALA A 128 -15.46 7.77 -25.93
C ALA A 128 -14.17 6.97 -26.10
N ASP A 129 -13.05 7.56 -25.70
CA ASP A 129 -11.78 6.85 -25.55
C ASP A 129 -11.54 6.55 -24.06
N LEU A 130 -11.22 5.30 -23.72
CA LEU A 130 -11.02 4.88 -22.32
C LEU A 130 -9.53 4.63 -22.04
N GLN A 131 -9.07 5.13 -20.91
CA GLN A 131 -7.75 4.88 -20.36
C GLN A 131 -7.90 4.35 -18.94
N LEU A 132 -7.16 3.30 -18.60
CA LEU A 132 -7.11 2.76 -17.24
C LEU A 132 -5.76 3.12 -16.60
N LEU A 133 -5.81 3.57 -15.36
CA LEU A 133 -4.68 3.96 -14.54
C LEU A 133 -4.76 3.20 -13.22
N GLY A 134 -3.69 2.51 -12.84
CA GLY A 134 -3.61 1.76 -11.59
C GLY A 134 -3.05 0.37 -11.80
N HIS A 135 -2.50 -0.19 -10.72
CA HIS A 135 -1.49 -1.27 -10.67
C HIS A 135 -0.10 -0.73 -10.98
N GLY A 136 0.59 -0.26 -9.93
CA GLY A 136 1.97 0.21 -9.99
C GLY A 136 2.92 -0.78 -10.69
N ARG A 137 4.11 -0.29 -11.06
CA ARG A 137 5.18 -1.15 -11.61
C ARG A 137 5.36 -2.34 -10.67
N ARG A 138 5.09 -3.55 -11.17
CA ARG A 138 5.09 -4.75 -10.34
C ARG A 138 6.48 -4.97 -9.72
N PRO A 139 6.54 -5.29 -8.41
CA PRO A 139 7.76 -5.80 -7.77
C PRO A 139 8.31 -6.99 -8.55
N ARG A 140 9.64 -7.13 -8.59
CA ARG A 140 10.32 -8.19 -9.35
C ARG A 140 11.02 -9.15 -8.39
N PRO A 141 10.60 -10.42 -8.32
CA PRO A 141 11.42 -11.48 -7.75
C PRO A 141 12.69 -11.65 -8.61
N VAL A 142 13.87 -11.73 -7.99
CA VAL A 142 15.15 -11.76 -8.72
C VAL A 142 15.48 -13.18 -9.24
N ASP A 143 14.85 -14.23 -8.69
CA ASP A 143 15.15 -15.64 -8.99
C ASP A 143 14.46 -16.22 -10.27
N GLU A 144 13.75 -15.40 -11.05
CA GLU A 144 13.09 -15.87 -12.29
C GLU A 144 13.76 -15.31 -13.56
N VAL A 145 14.96 -15.81 -13.89
CA VAL A 145 15.60 -15.60 -15.19
C VAL A 145 15.90 -16.95 -15.86
N ARG A 146 14.89 -17.53 -16.52
CA ARG A 146 15.08 -18.48 -17.63
C ARG A 146 13.89 -18.45 -18.61
N GLY A 147 14.20 -18.13 -19.87
CA GLY A 147 13.55 -18.78 -21.02
C GLY A 147 12.36 -18.07 -21.69
N GLN A 148 12.67 -17.11 -22.55
CA GLN A 148 12.06 -16.78 -23.86
C GLN A 148 10.54 -16.96 -24.16
N GLN A 149 10.05 -15.94 -24.87
CA GLN A 149 9.20 -15.94 -26.09
C GLN A 149 7.75 -15.43 -26.00
N TRP A 150 7.46 -14.51 -26.95
CA TRP A 150 6.19 -14.03 -27.52
C TRP A 150 5.64 -12.66 -27.08
N PRO A 151 5.04 -11.92 -28.03
CA PRO A 151 5.25 -10.49 -28.17
C PRO A 151 3.96 -9.80 -27.76
N MET A 152 4.01 -9.12 -26.63
CA MET A 152 3.19 -7.93 -26.48
C MET A 152 4.20 -6.82 -26.31
N HIS A 153 4.19 -5.86 -27.23
CA HIS A 153 4.85 -4.59 -27.04
C HIS A 153 4.29 -3.97 -25.76
N ARG A 154 4.96 -4.26 -24.65
CA ARG A 154 4.79 -3.66 -23.34
C ARG A 154 6.04 -2.82 -23.14
N THR A 155 6.05 -1.65 -23.78
CA THR A 155 7.15 -0.70 -23.66
C THR A 155 7.00 0.04 -22.34
N GLY A 156 8.05 0.03 -21.53
CA GLY A 156 8.14 0.67 -20.23
C GLY A 156 7.70 2.13 -20.26
N ARG A 157 6.52 2.38 -19.71
CA ARG A 157 6.03 3.58 -19.04
C ARG A 157 4.65 3.20 -18.55
N ALA A 158 4.40 3.31 -17.24
CA ALA A 158 3.12 3.15 -16.52
C ALA A 158 2.01 2.43 -17.32
N ASP A 159 1.70 1.15 -17.03
CA ASP A 159 0.76 0.27 -17.75
C ASP A 159 -0.42 1.02 -18.45
N TRP A 160 -0.20 1.51 -19.67
CA TRP A 160 -1.20 2.20 -20.49
C TRP A 160 -1.91 1.15 -21.34
N SER A 161 -3.15 0.80 -21.01
CA SER A 161 -4.04 0.17 -21.99
C SER A 161 -5.05 1.21 -22.47
N ALA A 162 -4.76 1.85 -23.60
CA ALA A 162 -5.70 2.72 -24.28
C ALA A 162 -6.58 1.87 -25.20
N ARG A 163 -7.88 1.85 -24.96
CA ARG A 163 -8.85 1.18 -25.84
C ARG A 163 -9.63 2.24 -26.60
N HIS A 164 -9.45 2.26 -27.92
CA HIS A 164 -10.13 3.19 -28.80
C HIS A 164 -11.49 2.63 -29.22
N PHE A 165 -12.54 3.44 -29.05
CA PHE A 165 -13.87 3.11 -29.54
C PHE A 165 -14.43 4.27 -30.37
N GLN A 166 -14.55 4.03 -31.68
CA GLN A 166 -15.20 4.97 -32.60
C GLN A 166 -16.62 4.48 -32.89
N LEU A 167 -17.63 5.13 -32.32
CA LEU A 167 -19.01 4.98 -32.78
C LEU A 167 -19.24 5.94 -33.96
N ALA A 168 -18.95 5.46 -35.17
CA ALA A 168 -19.55 6.08 -36.34
C ALA A 168 -20.98 5.54 -36.47
N VAL A 169 -21.99 6.41 -36.38
CA VAL A 169 -23.17 6.49 -37.28
C VAL A 169 -24.14 7.58 -36.78
N GLU A 170 -24.70 8.29 -37.76
CA GLU A 170 -25.81 9.23 -37.70
C GLU A 170 -26.98 8.74 -36.82
N ASN A 171 -27.16 9.27 -35.60
CA ASN A 171 -28.44 9.34 -34.86
C ASN A 171 -28.26 10.11 -33.54
N THR A 172 -29.38 10.55 -32.95
CA THR A 172 -29.51 11.52 -31.86
C THR A 172 -28.54 11.32 -30.69
N TRP A 173 -27.94 12.42 -30.25
CA TRP A 173 -26.96 12.52 -29.16
C TRP A 173 -27.33 11.76 -27.87
N GLU A 174 -28.62 11.63 -27.52
CA GLU A 174 -29.09 10.88 -26.35
C GLU A 174 -28.85 9.37 -26.43
N GLN A 175 -28.95 8.78 -27.63
CA GLN A 175 -28.69 7.34 -27.81
C GLN A 175 -27.18 7.04 -27.74
N ASN A 176 -26.35 7.98 -28.18
CA ASN A 176 -24.90 7.86 -28.06
C ASN A 176 -24.46 7.92 -26.60
N ALA A 177 -25.02 8.83 -25.81
CA ALA A 177 -24.71 8.94 -24.38
C ALA A 177 -25.06 7.66 -23.60
N ALA A 178 -26.22 7.04 -23.87
CA ALA A 178 -26.61 5.78 -23.24
C ALA A 178 -25.64 4.64 -23.54
N ARG A 179 -25.27 4.46 -24.82
CA ARG A 179 -24.32 3.39 -25.22
C ARG A 179 -22.93 3.60 -24.62
N ILE A 180 -22.47 4.86 -24.56
CA ILE A 180 -21.20 5.20 -23.92
C ILE A 180 -21.26 4.83 -22.43
N ALA A 181 -22.33 5.22 -21.72
CA ALA A 181 -22.51 4.91 -20.32
C ALA A 181 -22.52 3.39 -20.04
N ASP A 182 -23.25 2.60 -20.83
CA ASP A 182 -23.31 1.14 -20.68
C ASP A 182 -21.93 0.49 -20.88
N THR A 183 -21.19 0.96 -21.87
CA THR A 183 -19.84 0.45 -22.19
C THR A 183 -18.86 0.78 -21.08
N VAL A 184 -18.85 2.04 -20.63
CA VAL A 184 -18.00 2.51 -19.52
C VAL A 184 -18.33 1.70 -18.26
N ALA A 185 -19.60 1.46 -17.96
CA ALA A 185 -20.01 0.69 -16.79
C ALA A 185 -19.51 -0.76 -16.84
N SER A 186 -19.66 -1.44 -17.98
CA SER A 186 -19.19 -2.83 -18.12
C SER A 186 -17.67 -2.96 -18.01
N ASP A 187 -16.93 -2.03 -18.62
CA ASP A 187 -15.47 -2.03 -18.54
C ASP A 187 -14.97 -1.64 -17.15
N ALA A 188 -15.64 -0.68 -16.50
CA ALA A 188 -15.34 -0.28 -15.12
C ALA A 188 -15.56 -1.42 -14.13
N GLU A 189 -16.65 -2.17 -14.26
CA GLU A 189 -16.93 -3.35 -13.42
C GLU A 189 -15.86 -4.44 -13.60
N ARG A 190 -15.49 -4.75 -14.85
CA ARG A 190 -14.47 -5.76 -15.15
C ARG A 190 -13.08 -5.38 -14.64
N ALA A 191 -12.75 -4.10 -14.67
CA ALA A 191 -11.47 -3.58 -14.22
C ALA A 191 -11.43 -3.28 -12.72
N GLY A 192 -12.57 -3.35 -12.01
CA GLY A 192 -12.65 -2.98 -10.59
C GLY A 192 -12.36 -1.49 -10.36
N VAL A 193 -12.91 -0.61 -11.20
CA VAL A 193 -12.67 0.84 -11.12
C VAL A 193 -13.23 1.43 -9.83
N GLU A 194 -12.39 2.18 -9.14
CA GLU A 194 -12.71 2.91 -7.92
C GLU A 194 -12.92 4.41 -8.18
N VAL A 195 -12.41 4.95 -9.30
CA VAL A 195 -12.57 6.35 -9.70
C VAL A 195 -12.79 6.45 -11.21
N LEU A 196 -13.82 7.18 -11.64
CA LEU A 196 -14.03 7.52 -13.06
C LEU A 196 -13.82 9.01 -13.28
N VAL A 197 -12.97 9.39 -14.23
CA VAL A 197 -12.81 10.78 -14.67
C VAL A 197 -13.40 10.94 -16.06
N LEU A 198 -14.46 11.75 -16.18
CA LEU A 198 -15.04 12.11 -17.48
C LEU A 198 -14.38 13.40 -17.99
N ALA A 199 -13.68 13.32 -19.12
CA ALA A 199 -13.04 14.44 -19.80
C ALA A 199 -13.69 14.70 -21.17
N GLY A 200 -13.65 15.94 -21.66
CA GLY A 200 -14.22 16.32 -22.96
C GLY A 200 -15.37 17.33 -22.89
N ASP A 201 -16.24 17.32 -23.91
CA ASP A 201 -17.30 18.34 -24.10
C ASP A 201 -18.30 18.34 -22.92
N PRO A 202 -18.57 19.49 -22.27
CA PRO A 202 -19.41 19.55 -21.07
C PRO A 202 -20.83 18.97 -21.26
N ARG A 203 -21.43 19.17 -22.44
CA ARG A 203 -22.78 18.64 -22.71
C ARG A 203 -22.75 17.13 -22.86
N GLN A 204 -21.71 16.59 -23.51
CA GLN A 204 -21.56 15.15 -23.67
C GLN A 204 -21.24 14.46 -22.34
N ARG A 205 -20.32 15.03 -21.54
CA ARG A 205 -19.98 14.51 -20.20
C ARG A 205 -21.22 14.42 -19.32
N ARG A 206 -22.02 15.48 -19.28
CA ARG A 206 -23.25 15.50 -18.48
C ARG A 206 -24.26 14.45 -18.93
N ALA A 207 -24.48 14.34 -20.24
CA ALA A 207 -25.40 13.35 -20.80
C ALA A 207 -24.98 11.90 -20.48
N VAL A 208 -23.67 11.60 -20.49
CA VAL A 208 -23.15 10.29 -20.08
C VAL A 208 -23.31 10.09 -18.57
N LEU A 209 -22.91 11.06 -17.75
CA LEU A 209 -23.01 10.99 -16.29
C LEU A 209 -24.45 10.68 -15.81
N ASP A 210 -25.44 11.35 -16.40
CA ASP A 210 -26.85 11.16 -16.06
C ASP A 210 -27.36 9.75 -16.43
N ARG A 211 -26.65 9.01 -17.29
CA ARG A 211 -26.98 7.64 -17.72
C ARG A 211 -26.12 6.55 -17.07
N LEU A 212 -25.05 6.90 -16.35
CA LEU A 212 -24.25 5.93 -15.60
C LEU A 212 -25.06 5.27 -14.48
N PRO A 213 -24.77 4.00 -14.12
CA PRO A 213 -25.36 3.38 -12.94
C PRO A 213 -24.96 4.12 -11.66
N GLU A 214 -25.79 4.04 -10.62
CA GLU A 214 -25.64 4.82 -9.39
C GLU A 214 -24.28 4.65 -8.72
N TRP A 215 -23.79 3.41 -8.64
CA TRP A 215 -22.48 3.10 -8.03
C TRP A 215 -21.33 3.83 -8.74
N LEU A 216 -21.35 3.85 -10.07
CA LEU A 216 -20.28 4.45 -10.87
C LEU A 216 -20.41 5.97 -10.87
N ARG A 217 -21.64 6.49 -10.91
CA ARG A 217 -21.92 7.92 -10.79
C ARG A 217 -21.38 8.48 -9.46
N GLY A 218 -21.49 7.73 -8.37
CA GLY A 218 -20.99 8.12 -7.04
C GLY A 218 -19.47 8.29 -6.96
N VAL A 219 -18.71 7.62 -7.84
CA VAL A 219 -17.24 7.70 -7.92
C VAL A 219 -16.75 8.45 -9.15
N THR A 220 -17.65 9.16 -9.85
CA THR A 220 -17.31 9.92 -11.05
C THR A 220 -16.93 11.36 -10.73
N VAL A 221 -15.83 11.83 -11.31
CA VAL A 221 -15.37 13.22 -11.30
C VAL A 221 -15.41 13.77 -12.72
N GLU A 222 -16.00 14.94 -12.87
CA GLU A 222 -16.03 15.68 -14.13
C GLU A 222 -14.76 16.54 -14.26
N SER A 223 -14.04 16.42 -15.37
CA SER A 223 -12.88 17.25 -15.70
C SER A 223 -13.23 18.24 -16.82
N GLU A 224 -12.86 19.51 -16.63
CA GLU A 224 -12.97 20.55 -17.66
C GLU A 224 -11.78 20.53 -18.63
N HIS A 225 -10.74 19.77 -18.30
CA HIS A 225 -9.49 19.69 -19.05
C HIS A 225 -9.41 18.36 -19.82
N GLY A 226 -8.79 18.36 -21.01
CA GLY A 226 -8.66 17.17 -21.85
C GLY A 226 -9.41 17.27 -23.18
N GLY A 227 -8.67 17.61 -24.24
CA GLY A 227 -9.13 17.56 -25.62
C GLY A 227 -8.30 16.55 -26.43
N ARG A 228 -8.83 16.10 -27.57
CA ARG A 228 -8.18 15.11 -28.46
C ARG A 228 -6.92 15.60 -29.19
N ALA A 229 -6.47 16.84 -29.00
CA ALA A 229 -5.33 17.38 -29.72
C ALA A 229 -4.02 16.90 -29.08
N LYS A 230 -3.15 16.24 -29.86
CA LYS A 230 -1.75 15.99 -29.46
C LYS A 230 -1.12 17.33 -29.07
N GLY A 231 -0.91 17.56 -27.78
CA GLY A 231 -0.31 18.79 -27.23
C GLY A 231 -1.27 19.76 -26.54
N SER A 232 -2.58 19.50 -26.44
CA SER A 232 -3.44 20.25 -25.52
C SER A 232 -3.19 19.83 -24.07
N ASP A 233 -3.11 20.81 -23.17
CA ASP A 233 -2.90 20.84 -21.70
C ASP A 233 -3.09 19.55 -20.84
N ASN A 234 -2.56 18.39 -21.26
CA ASN A 234 -2.70 17.10 -20.59
C ASN A 234 -2.15 17.11 -19.16
N ARG A 235 -1.18 17.99 -18.86
CA ARG A 235 -0.63 18.15 -17.51
C ARG A 235 -1.69 18.54 -16.48
N ARG A 236 -2.69 19.34 -16.86
CA ARG A 236 -3.79 19.74 -15.97
C ARG A 236 -4.74 18.58 -15.72
N LEU A 237 -5.08 17.83 -16.76
CA LEU A 237 -5.87 16.61 -16.62
C LEU A 237 -5.14 15.57 -15.76
N ASP A 238 -3.84 15.35 -15.99
CA ASP A 238 -3.01 14.44 -15.19
C ASP A 238 -3.02 14.84 -13.70
N ALA A 239 -2.94 16.14 -13.40
CA ALA A 239 -3.03 16.66 -12.03
C ALA A 239 -4.43 16.48 -11.42
N GLU A 240 -5.50 16.69 -12.18
CA GLU A 240 -6.88 16.45 -11.73
C GLU A 240 -7.14 14.97 -11.48
N VAL A 241 -6.65 14.09 -12.35
CA VAL A 241 -6.71 12.64 -12.19
C VAL A 241 -5.94 12.21 -10.95
N ALA A 242 -4.70 12.68 -10.78
CA ALA A 242 -3.88 12.39 -9.59
C ALA A 242 -4.59 12.86 -8.30
N LYS A 243 -5.19 14.05 -8.32
CA LYS A 243 -5.98 14.59 -7.21
C LYS A 243 -7.22 13.74 -6.93
N ALA A 244 -7.99 13.36 -7.95
CA ALA A 244 -9.19 12.53 -7.78
C ALA A 244 -8.86 11.17 -7.15
N ARG A 245 -7.74 10.57 -7.57
CA ARG A 245 -7.23 9.31 -6.99
C ARG A 245 -6.81 9.48 -5.53
N ALA A 246 -6.05 10.54 -5.22
CA ALA A 246 -5.65 10.86 -3.85
C ALA A 246 -6.87 11.13 -2.93
N ASP A 247 -7.86 11.87 -3.43
CA ASP A 247 -9.11 12.14 -2.70
C ASP A 247 -9.90 10.86 -2.43
N GLN A 248 -9.98 9.94 -3.40
CA GLN A 248 -10.63 8.65 -3.21
C GLN A 248 -9.88 7.79 -2.19
N ALA A 249 -8.55 7.69 -2.29
CA ALA A 249 -7.72 6.98 -1.33
C ALA A 249 -7.95 7.47 0.11
N ARG A 250 -8.03 8.80 0.29
CA ARG A 250 -8.33 9.42 1.59
C ARG A 250 -9.73 9.08 2.10
N ARG A 251 -10.77 9.21 1.27
CA ARG A 251 -12.15 8.87 1.67
C ARG A 251 -12.28 7.42 2.11
N ASP A 252 -11.60 6.52 1.42
CA ASP A 252 -11.60 5.12 1.83
C ASP A 252 -10.86 4.88 3.14
N ALA A 253 -9.73 5.56 3.37
CA ALA A 253 -9.02 5.49 4.65
C ALA A 253 -9.89 6.03 5.80
N GLU A 254 -10.57 7.17 5.59
CA GLU A 254 -11.54 7.74 6.53
C GLU A 254 -12.68 6.75 6.82
N ARG A 255 -13.26 6.11 5.81
CA ARG A 255 -14.32 5.10 5.98
C ARG A 255 -13.86 3.92 6.84
N VAL A 256 -12.65 3.40 6.60
CA VAL A 256 -12.09 2.30 7.39
C VAL A 256 -11.80 2.76 8.83
N LEU A 257 -11.36 4.01 9.00
CA LEU A 257 -11.13 4.58 10.33
C LEU A 257 -12.44 4.73 11.10
N ASP A 258 -13.51 5.25 10.48
CA ASP A 258 -14.83 5.34 11.10
C ASP A 258 -15.37 3.96 11.50
N GLU A 259 -15.18 2.96 10.63
CA GLU A 259 -15.53 1.57 10.92
C GLU A 259 -14.74 1.01 12.12
N PHE A 260 -13.44 1.30 12.18
CA PHE A 260 -12.59 0.94 13.32
C PHE A 260 -13.08 1.57 14.63
N HIS A 261 -13.49 2.84 14.61
CA HIS A 261 -14.05 3.49 15.82
C HIS A 261 -15.37 2.88 16.26
N ALA A 262 -16.23 2.54 15.30
CA ALA A 262 -17.51 1.91 15.62
C ALA A 262 -17.29 0.54 16.29
N ARG A 263 -16.28 -0.21 15.82
CA ARG A 263 -16.01 -1.60 16.24
C ARG A 263 -15.07 -1.75 17.44
N ARG A 264 -14.36 -0.69 17.85
CA ARG A 264 -13.52 -0.71 19.08
C ARG A 264 -14.33 -0.72 20.38
N THR A 265 -15.60 -0.33 20.33
CA THR A 265 -16.49 -0.37 21.49
C THR A 265 -17.09 -1.77 21.62
N PRO A 266 -16.97 -2.44 22.79
CA PRO A 266 -17.52 -3.78 22.96
C PRO A 266 -19.03 -3.81 22.75
N THR A 267 -19.50 -4.73 21.90
CA THR A 267 -20.92 -5.00 21.67
C THR A 267 -21.21 -6.40 22.20
N HIS A 268 -22.11 -6.51 23.20
CA HIS A 268 -22.41 -7.78 23.88
C HIS A 268 -21.17 -8.50 24.44
N GLY A 269 -20.18 -7.74 24.96
CA GLY A 269 -18.95 -8.30 25.55
C GLY A 269 -17.90 -8.76 24.52
N ARG A 270 -18.15 -8.54 23.23
CA ARG A 270 -17.28 -8.88 22.12
C ARG A 270 -16.72 -7.63 21.47
N ILE A 271 -15.45 -7.67 21.06
CA ILE A 271 -14.77 -6.55 20.40
C ILE A 271 -14.33 -7.00 19.00
N ASP A 272 -14.72 -6.23 17.98
CA ASP A 272 -14.45 -6.49 16.55
C ASP A 272 -13.27 -5.66 16.00
N ALA A 273 -12.53 -4.99 16.90
CA ALA A 273 -11.31 -4.26 16.61
C ALA A 273 -10.25 -4.49 17.70
N ALA A 274 -8.98 -4.35 17.35
CA ALA A 274 -7.86 -4.42 18.28
C ALA A 274 -6.99 -3.17 18.17
N GLU A 275 -6.49 -2.69 19.31
CA GLU A 275 -5.55 -1.56 19.36
C GLU A 275 -4.46 -1.81 20.39
N GLY A 276 -3.27 -1.25 20.12
CA GLY A 276 -2.07 -1.50 20.91
C GLY A 276 -1.44 -2.87 20.64
N VAL A 277 -0.13 -2.93 20.84
CA VAL A 277 0.69 -4.09 20.44
C VAL A 277 0.22 -5.42 21.04
N PRO A 278 -0.14 -5.54 22.33
CA PRO A 278 -0.55 -6.84 22.88
C PRO A 278 -1.79 -7.44 22.20
N ALA A 279 -2.86 -6.66 22.04
CA ALA A 279 -4.08 -7.14 21.40
C ALA A 279 -3.88 -7.46 19.92
N LEU A 280 -3.02 -6.69 19.23
CA LEU A 280 -2.68 -6.93 17.84
C LEU A 280 -1.84 -8.20 17.65
N VAL A 281 -0.90 -8.48 18.56
CA VAL A 281 -0.12 -9.71 18.54
C VAL A 281 -1.02 -10.93 18.74
N ASP A 282 -1.97 -10.87 19.67
CA ASP A 282 -2.93 -11.97 19.86
C ASP A 282 -3.86 -12.13 18.64
N ALA A 283 -4.33 -11.03 18.05
CA ALA A 283 -5.11 -11.06 16.82
C ALA A 283 -4.32 -11.61 15.63
N ALA A 284 -3.03 -11.28 15.52
CA ALA A 284 -2.14 -11.76 14.46
C ALA A 284 -1.93 -13.28 14.56
N ARG A 285 -1.64 -13.79 15.77
CA ARG A 285 -1.48 -15.24 16.05
C ARG A 285 -2.72 -16.05 15.67
N GLU A 286 -3.90 -15.51 15.93
CA GLU A 286 -5.16 -16.19 15.65
C GLU A 286 -5.67 -15.92 14.22
N HIS A 287 -4.89 -15.25 13.37
CA HIS A 287 -5.28 -14.84 12.01
C HIS A 287 -6.58 -14.02 11.97
N ARG A 288 -6.88 -13.30 13.05
CA ARG A 288 -8.09 -12.49 13.21
C ARG A 288 -8.04 -11.18 12.44
N ILE A 289 -6.87 -10.73 11.99
CA ILE A 289 -6.73 -9.42 11.34
C ILE A 289 -7.36 -9.48 9.93
N ALA A 290 -8.39 -8.65 9.72
CA ALA A 290 -8.99 -8.40 8.41
C ALA A 290 -8.30 -7.22 7.73
N ALA A 291 -8.12 -6.13 8.47
CA ALA A 291 -7.39 -4.94 8.04
C ALA A 291 -6.51 -4.41 9.17
N LEU A 292 -5.23 -4.17 8.89
CA LEU A 292 -4.26 -3.54 9.79
C LEU A 292 -4.16 -2.04 9.45
N LEU A 293 -4.42 -1.19 10.43
CA LEU A 293 -4.29 0.25 10.35
C LEU A 293 -2.94 0.65 10.96
N VAL A 294 -2.11 1.35 10.19
CA VAL A 294 -0.77 1.77 10.62
C VAL A 294 -0.60 3.26 10.37
N ARG A 295 -0.37 4.02 11.43
CA ARG A 295 -0.03 5.44 11.34
C ARG A 295 1.47 5.62 11.35
N ALA A 296 1.99 6.25 10.29
CA ALA A 296 3.40 6.61 10.21
C ALA A 296 3.85 7.38 11.48
N GLY A 297 5.04 7.07 11.99
CA GLY A 297 5.59 7.74 13.17
C GLY A 297 4.90 7.45 14.52
N GLY A 298 3.89 6.58 14.57
CA GLY A 298 3.29 6.16 15.84
C GLY A 298 4.30 5.56 16.82
N PRO A 299 4.18 5.82 18.14
CA PRO A 299 5.18 5.41 19.12
C PRO A 299 5.28 3.88 19.28
N ASP A 300 4.20 3.14 19.04
CA ASP A 300 4.18 1.69 19.21
C ASP A 300 4.75 0.92 18.01
N LEU A 301 4.95 1.56 16.86
CA LEU A 301 5.55 0.90 15.67
C LEU A 301 6.93 0.32 15.99
N ARG A 302 7.72 1.08 16.76
CA ARG A 302 9.09 0.73 17.17
C ARG A 302 9.15 -0.16 18.41
N ARG A 303 8.01 -0.60 18.95
CA ARG A 303 8.00 -1.44 20.14
C ARG A 303 8.54 -2.82 19.80
N ASP A 304 9.38 -3.33 20.69
CA ASP A 304 9.94 -4.65 20.51
C ASP A 304 8.92 -5.75 20.79
N VAL A 305 8.86 -6.70 19.85
CA VAL A 305 8.15 -7.97 19.94
C VAL A 305 9.12 -9.10 19.64
N TRP A 306 8.68 -10.32 19.92
CA TRP A 306 9.44 -11.53 19.66
C TRP A 306 8.82 -12.27 18.50
N VAL A 307 9.65 -12.64 17.53
CA VAL A 307 9.20 -13.30 16.31
C VAL A 307 9.93 -14.63 16.14
N GLY A 308 9.22 -15.60 15.60
CA GLY A 308 9.78 -16.87 15.16
C GLY A 308 9.93 -16.94 13.64
N HIS A 309 10.30 -18.13 13.18
CA HIS A 309 10.42 -18.46 11.77
C HIS A 309 9.13 -18.16 11.00
N ASP A 310 7.99 -18.66 11.47
CA ASP A 310 6.72 -18.53 10.77
C ASP A 310 6.06 -17.15 11.00
N PRO A 311 5.31 -16.61 10.01
CA PRO A 311 4.68 -15.29 10.11
C PRO A 311 3.70 -15.09 11.28
N ASP A 312 3.08 -16.15 11.78
CA ASP A 312 2.12 -16.17 12.87
C ASP A 312 2.77 -16.29 14.26
N GLN A 313 4.05 -16.68 14.31
CA GLN A 313 4.85 -16.77 15.53
C GLN A 313 5.32 -15.38 15.99
N VAL A 314 4.40 -14.56 16.49
CA VAL A 314 4.69 -13.23 17.08
C VAL A 314 4.37 -13.25 18.57
N ALA A 315 5.07 -12.50 19.43
CA ALA A 315 4.78 -12.43 20.87
C ALA A 315 5.20 -11.11 21.51
N VAL A 316 4.50 -10.70 22.57
CA VAL A 316 4.95 -9.56 23.40
C VAL A 316 6.15 -9.95 24.29
N ARG A 317 6.19 -11.21 24.76
CA ARG A 317 7.24 -11.71 25.66
C ARG A 317 7.94 -12.91 25.04
N ARG A 318 9.25 -12.99 25.27
CA ARG A 318 10.09 -14.12 24.81
C ARG A 318 9.59 -15.48 25.28
N SER A 319 9.08 -15.56 26.50
CA SER A 319 8.52 -16.78 27.09
C SER A 319 7.40 -17.36 26.25
N ASP A 320 6.59 -16.48 25.66
CA ASP A 320 5.36 -16.86 24.97
C ASP A 320 5.67 -17.37 23.55
N SER A 321 6.75 -16.86 22.92
CA SER A 321 7.23 -17.37 21.63
C SER A 321 7.71 -18.82 21.68
N ARG A 322 8.31 -19.26 22.80
CA ARG A 322 8.80 -20.64 22.94
C ARG A 322 7.67 -21.67 22.95
N TYR A 323 6.48 -21.29 23.41
CA TYR A 323 5.29 -22.13 23.35
C TYR A 323 4.74 -22.27 21.92
N LEU A 324 5.13 -21.37 21.01
CA LEU A 324 4.71 -21.36 19.60
C LEU A 324 5.63 -22.19 18.69
N GLY A 325 6.58 -22.94 19.26
CA GLY A 325 7.38 -23.92 18.53
C GLY A 325 8.77 -23.43 18.09
N ASP A 326 9.13 -22.17 18.32
CA ASP A 326 10.46 -21.66 18.01
C ASP A 326 11.42 -21.74 19.23
N PRO A 327 12.50 -22.54 19.16
CA PRO A 327 13.48 -22.64 20.25
C PRO A 327 14.32 -21.36 20.42
N SER A 328 14.39 -20.49 19.42
CA SER A 328 15.27 -19.32 19.34
C SER A 328 14.55 -18.08 18.79
N PRO A 329 13.53 -17.55 19.49
CA PRO A 329 12.84 -16.35 19.04
C PRO A 329 13.78 -15.14 19.01
N HIS A 330 13.59 -14.30 17.99
CA HIS A 330 14.35 -13.08 17.76
C HIS A 330 13.53 -11.84 18.11
N GLN A 331 14.20 -10.77 18.51
CA GLN A 331 13.55 -9.48 18.73
C GLN A 331 13.37 -8.76 17.40
N ALA A 332 12.19 -8.20 17.17
CA ALA A 332 11.87 -7.41 15.99
C ALA A 332 10.90 -6.28 16.37
N ARG A 333 10.75 -5.29 15.48
CA ARG A 333 9.79 -4.21 15.66
C ARG A 333 8.36 -4.70 15.43
N ALA A 334 7.42 -4.13 16.17
CA ALA A 334 6.01 -4.47 16.08
C ALA A 334 5.43 -4.20 14.69
N ASP A 335 5.84 -3.10 14.03
CA ASP A 335 5.38 -2.78 12.68
C ASP A 335 5.76 -3.85 11.66
N ASP A 336 7.05 -4.23 11.58
CA ASP A 336 7.50 -5.24 10.63
C ASP A 336 6.90 -6.62 10.93
N ALA A 337 6.77 -7.00 12.20
CA ALA A 337 6.16 -8.26 12.60
C ALA A 337 4.67 -8.34 12.22
N LEU A 338 3.90 -7.28 12.49
CA LEU A 338 2.48 -7.22 12.15
C LEU A 338 2.26 -7.11 10.64
N LEU A 339 3.12 -6.39 9.91
CA LEU A 339 3.07 -6.33 8.45
C LEU A 339 3.37 -7.68 7.80
N ARG A 340 4.37 -8.42 8.33
CA ARG A 340 4.66 -9.79 7.89
C ARG A 340 3.45 -10.71 8.09
N SER A 341 2.83 -10.66 9.26
CA SER A 341 1.62 -11.45 9.57
C SER A 341 0.42 -11.05 8.69
N ALA A 342 0.21 -9.75 8.48
CA ALA A 342 -0.84 -9.25 7.61
C ALA A 342 -0.66 -9.70 6.16
N ALA A 343 0.56 -9.64 5.64
CA ALA A 343 0.88 -10.12 4.29
C ALA A 343 0.62 -11.64 4.16
N ALA A 344 1.08 -12.45 5.13
CA ALA A 344 0.89 -13.91 5.10
C ALA A 344 -0.58 -14.35 5.17
N THR A 345 -1.42 -13.58 5.86
CA THR A 345 -2.86 -13.87 6.00
C THR A 345 -3.73 -13.18 4.95
N GLY A 346 -3.13 -12.43 4.02
CA GLY A 346 -3.85 -11.63 3.03
C GLY A 346 -4.75 -10.56 3.67
N ALA A 347 -4.39 -10.07 4.86
CA ALA A 347 -5.06 -8.95 5.49
C ALA A 347 -4.78 -7.66 4.71
N GLU A 348 -5.76 -6.77 4.66
CA GLU A 348 -5.55 -5.46 4.08
C GLU A 348 -4.68 -4.59 5.00
N VAL A 349 -3.78 -3.78 4.44
CA VAL A 349 -3.04 -2.78 5.20
C VAL A 349 -3.46 -1.38 4.77
N ILE A 350 -3.76 -0.53 5.75
CA ILE A 350 -4.17 0.86 5.57
C ILE A 350 -3.13 1.76 6.25
N ALA A 351 -2.35 2.47 5.44
CA ALA A 351 -1.47 3.52 5.93
C ALA A 351 -2.31 4.77 6.24
N LEU A 352 -2.22 5.26 7.47
CA LEU A 352 -2.88 6.48 7.93
C LEU A 352 -1.89 7.65 7.85
N GLY A 353 -2.29 8.71 7.17
CA GLY A 353 -1.52 9.95 7.02
C GLY A 353 -1.74 10.92 8.19
N ASP A 354 -0.92 11.99 8.23
CA ASP A 354 -0.94 13.00 9.31
C ASP A 354 -2.26 13.79 9.40
N GLY A 355 -3.08 13.79 8.34
CA GLY A 355 -4.39 14.44 8.29
C GLY A 355 -5.57 13.55 8.68
N ASP A 356 -5.35 12.24 8.84
CA ASP A 356 -6.43 11.30 9.16
C ASP A 356 -6.85 11.45 10.63
N GLY A 357 -8.14 11.37 10.92
CA GLY A 357 -8.67 11.51 12.28
C GLY A 357 -8.73 12.95 12.82
N ALA A 358 -8.47 13.97 12.00
CA ALA A 358 -8.64 15.40 12.33
C ALA A 358 -10.10 15.91 12.20
N GLY A 359 -11.08 15.00 12.10
CA GLY A 359 -12.49 15.32 12.06
C GLY A 359 -12.96 16.06 13.32
N ALA A 360 -13.83 17.05 13.14
CA ALA A 360 -14.34 17.92 14.20
C ALA A 360 -15.32 17.18 15.13
N GLY A 361 -14.80 16.46 16.12
CA GLY A 361 -15.59 15.98 17.25
C GLY A 361 -15.11 14.66 17.84
N ALA A 362 -14.74 14.69 19.13
CA ALA A 362 -14.47 13.55 20.03
C ALA A 362 -13.17 12.75 19.80
N GLY A 363 -12.06 13.27 20.32
CA GLY A 363 -10.81 12.53 20.49
C GLY A 363 -10.11 12.21 19.17
N SER A 364 -8.78 12.01 19.20
CA SER A 364 -8.09 11.50 18.02
C SER A 364 -8.71 10.16 17.68
N GLY A 365 -9.32 10.06 16.51
CA GLY A 365 -9.84 8.82 15.99
C GLY A 365 -8.79 7.75 15.69
N LEU A 366 -7.54 8.12 15.82
CA LEU A 366 -6.43 7.27 15.43
C LEU A 366 -6.26 6.14 16.45
N PRO A 367 -5.80 4.95 16.01
CA PRO A 367 -5.46 3.86 16.91
C PRO A 367 -4.45 4.31 17.97
N VAL A 368 -4.64 3.85 19.22
CA VAL A 368 -3.67 4.09 20.30
C VAL A 368 -2.31 3.52 19.88
N GLY A 369 -1.25 4.31 20.11
CA GLY A 369 0.11 3.91 19.71
C GLY A 369 0.40 3.99 18.21
N GLY A 370 -0.60 4.26 17.37
CA GLY A 370 -0.48 4.31 15.91
C GLY A 370 -0.64 2.94 15.22
N LEU A 371 -1.07 1.90 15.96
CA LEU A 371 -1.37 0.59 15.40
C LEU A 371 -2.78 0.14 15.82
N GLY A 372 -3.59 -0.27 14.86
CA GLY A 372 -4.93 -0.82 15.10
C GLY A 372 -5.30 -1.87 14.06
N ALA A 373 -6.37 -2.61 14.31
CA ALA A 373 -6.88 -3.59 13.36
C ALA A 373 -8.39 -3.72 13.44
N LEU A 374 -9.00 -3.95 12.27
CA LEU A 374 -10.33 -4.54 12.13
C LEU A 374 -10.20 -6.06 12.12
N LEU A 375 -11.09 -6.74 12.86
CA LEU A 375 -11.04 -8.18 12.99
C LEU A 375 -12.06 -8.87 12.07
N ARG A 376 -11.68 -10.04 11.55
CA ARG A 376 -12.54 -10.94 10.77
C ARG A 376 -13.65 -11.53 11.64
N TRP A 377 -13.33 -11.81 12.91
CA TRP A 377 -14.27 -12.24 13.93
C TRP A 377 -13.90 -11.66 15.30
N PRO A 378 -14.88 -11.43 16.18
CA PRO A 378 -14.67 -10.82 17.47
C PRO A 378 -13.88 -11.70 18.43
N TYR A 379 -13.36 -11.07 19.48
CA TYR A 379 -12.86 -11.77 20.67
C TYR A 379 -13.50 -11.26 21.95
N GLU A 380 -13.44 -12.10 22.99
CA GLU A 380 -13.81 -11.74 24.35
C GLU A 380 -12.57 -11.18 25.06
N GLY A 381 -12.55 -9.87 25.28
CA GLY A 381 -11.41 -9.21 25.92
C GLY A 381 -11.84 -7.98 26.70
N ALA A 382 -11.28 -7.83 27.90
CA ALA A 382 -11.40 -6.59 28.66
C ALA A 382 -10.49 -5.53 28.01
N VAL A 383 -11.05 -4.34 27.77
CA VAL A 383 -10.32 -3.16 27.27
C VAL A 383 -9.04 -2.96 28.10
N PRO A 384 -7.83 -3.01 27.51
CA PRO A 384 -6.61 -2.72 28.23
C PRO A 384 -6.49 -1.21 28.44
N GLY A 385 -6.97 -0.73 29.59
CA GLY A 385 -6.74 0.64 30.06
C GLY A 385 -8.01 1.41 30.36
N GLY A 386 -8.50 1.30 31.60
CA GLY A 386 -9.57 2.17 32.10
C GLY A 386 -10.15 1.73 33.44
N GLY A 387 -9.56 2.21 34.54
CA GLY A 387 -10.25 2.37 35.82
C GLY A 387 -10.25 1.15 36.76
N SER A 388 -9.58 1.32 37.90
CA SER A 388 -9.72 0.49 39.09
C SER A 388 -11.20 0.26 39.43
N ARG A 389 -11.67 -0.99 39.35
CA ARG A 389 -12.85 -1.42 40.09
C ARG A 389 -12.50 -1.45 41.57
N THR A 390 -12.88 -0.41 42.29
CA THR A 390 -13.07 -0.49 43.74
C THR A 390 -14.15 -1.53 44.00
N GLY A 391 -13.76 -2.64 44.63
CA GLY A 391 -14.69 -3.67 45.08
C GLY A 391 -15.66 -3.11 46.14
N PRO A 392 -16.83 -3.74 46.32
CA PRO A 392 -17.80 -3.28 47.30
C PRO A 392 -17.25 -3.50 48.71
N VAL A 393 -17.28 -2.45 49.52
CA VAL A 393 -17.15 -2.52 50.97
C VAL A 393 -18.29 -3.39 51.48
N SER A 394 -17.97 -4.61 51.91
CA SER A 394 -18.88 -5.44 52.70
C SER A 394 -18.60 -5.16 54.16
N GLY A 395 -19.58 -4.53 54.82
CA GLY A 395 -19.59 -4.36 56.26
C GLY A 395 -19.76 -5.71 56.97
N GLY A 396 -19.08 -5.83 58.10
CA GLY A 396 -19.19 -6.87 59.11
C GLY A 396 -18.57 -6.34 60.39
#